data_AF-A0A935F8C0-F1
#
_entry.id   AF-A0A935F8C0-F1
#
_cell.length_a   1.000
_cell.length_b   1.000
_cell.length_c   1.000
_cell.angle_alpha   90.00
_cell.angle_beta   90.00
_cell.angle_gamma   90.00
#
_symmetry.space_group_name_H-M   'P 1'
#
loop_
_entity.id
_entity.type
_entity.pdbx_description
1 polymer ?
#
loop_
_entity_poly.entity_id
_entity_poly.type
_entity_poly.pdbx_seq_one_letter_code
_entity_poly.pdbx_strand_id
1 'polypeptide(L)'
;MREALFIKKNKDRWLRIQHTPSADPDEMASDFTQLVNDLAYAKTFYPAGKVTHYINAQASKVFLDIYRNKKEESNRIVHFWKYDLPLTIRKHHRVALFSFTIFLIFSPSDFSPPCRMRKSSGVSWGMAMWI
;
A
#
# COMPACT_ATOMS: atom_id res chain seq x y z
N MET A 1 30.16 26.27 -13.22
CA MET A 1 29.15 27.12 -13.91
C MET A 1 28.71 28.20 -12.92
N ARG A 2 28.28 29.39 -13.35
CA ARG A 2 27.61 30.36 -12.44
C ARG A 2 26.14 29.97 -12.28
N GLU A 3 25.53 30.25 -11.14
CA GLU A 3 24.11 29.91 -10.87
C GLU A 3 23.18 30.44 -11.97
N ALA A 4 23.38 31.67 -12.42
CA ALA A 4 22.60 32.28 -13.50
C ALA A 4 22.67 31.51 -14.83
N LEU A 5 23.82 30.92 -15.16
CA LEU A 5 23.97 30.11 -16.38
C LEU A 5 23.29 28.75 -16.24
N PHE A 6 23.35 28.16 -15.04
CA PHE A 6 22.64 26.92 -14.73
C PHE A 6 21.12 27.10 -14.87
N ILE A 7 20.60 28.19 -14.29
CA ILE A 7 19.18 28.55 -14.43
C ILE A 7 18.83 28.78 -15.90
N LYS A 8 19.63 29.58 -16.63
CA LYS A 8 19.35 29.89 -18.04
C LYS A 8 19.30 28.64 -18.92
N LYS A 9 20.14 27.63 -18.65
CA LYS A 9 20.19 26.39 -19.43
C LYS A 9 19.01 25.47 -19.17
N ASN A 10 18.55 25.37 -17.93
CA ASN A 10 17.57 24.37 -17.51
C ASN A 10 16.14 24.92 -17.33
N LYS A 11 15.96 26.25 -17.23
CA LYS A 11 14.67 26.89 -16.96
C LYS A 11 13.55 26.46 -17.92
N ASP A 12 13.87 26.32 -19.21
CA ASP A 12 12.86 26.07 -20.24
C ASP A 12 12.28 24.66 -20.09
N ARG A 13 13.13 23.70 -19.69
CA ARG A 13 12.70 22.36 -19.32
C ARG A 13 11.85 22.36 -18.05
N TRP A 14 12.28 23.07 -16.99
CA TRP A 14 11.50 23.13 -15.74
C TRP A 14 10.11 23.72 -15.97
N LEU A 15 10.01 24.78 -16.79
CA LEU A 15 8.73 25.38 -17.14
C LEU A 15 7.85 24.42 -17.94
N ARG A 16 8.42 23.66 -18.88
CA ARG A 16 7.67 22.63 -19.63
C ARG A 16 7.07 21.58 -18.69
N ILE A 17 7.88 21.03 -17.79
CA ILE A 17 7.43 20.02 -16.80
C ILE A 17 6.32 20.58 -15.90
N GLN A 18 6.37 21.88 -15.57
CA GLN A 18 5.38 22.52 -14.71
C GLN A 18 4.04 22.77 -15.42
N HIS A 19 4.07 23.25 -16.65
CA HIS A 19 2.87 23.67 -17.38
C HIS A 19 2.23 22.55 -18.20
N THR A 20 3.05 21.60 -18.66
CA THR A 20 2.63 20.48 -19.50
C THR A 20 3.20 19.20 -18.90
N PRO A 21 2.65 18.73 -17.78
CA PRO A 21 3.03 17.42 -17.25
C PRO A 21 2.68 16.36 -18.29
N SER A 22 3.65 15.50 -18.62
CA SER A 22 3.41 14.35 -19.51
C SER A 22 2.34 13.44 -18.89
N ALA A 23 1.42 12.96 -19.71
CA ALA A 23 0.42 11.97 -19.30
C ALA A 23 0.99 10.54 -19.31
N ASP A 24 2.05 10.31 -20.08
CA ASP A 24 2.72 9.03 -20.19
C ASP A 24 3.64 8.77 -18.97
N PRO A 25 3.49 7.65 -18.25
CA PRO A 25 4.29 7.34 -17.08
C PRO A 25 5.79 7.22 -17.35
N ASP A 26 6.20 6.73 -18.53
CA ASP A 26 7.61 6.56 -18.88
C ASP A 26 8.28 7.92 -19.13
N GLU A 27 7.59 8.82 -19.84
CA GLU A 27 8.03 10.21 -19.97
C GLU A 27 8.10 10.94 -18.62
N MET A 28 7.08 10.79 -17.77
CA MET A 28 7.09 11.37 -16.42
C MET A 28 8.31 10.90 -15.60
N ALA A 29 8.66 9.61 -15.70
CA ALA A 29 9.82 9.05 -15.01
C ALA A 29 11.15 9.61 -15.53
N SER A 30 11.26 9.82 -16.85
CA SER A 30 12.41 10.47 -17.48
C SER A 30 12.56 11.92 -17.02
N ASP A 31 11.47 12.70 -17.05
CA ASP A 31 11.46 14.09 -16.60
C ASP A 31 11.79 14.20 -15.11
N PHE A 32 11.25 13.31 -14.27
CA PHE A 32 11.60 13.23 -12.86
C PHE A 32 13.09 12.95 -12.64
N THR A 33 13.66 12.00 -13.37
CA THR A 33 15.09 11.67 -13.26
C THR A 33 15.97 12.88 -13.60
N GLN A 34 15.63 13.61 -14.67
CA GLN A 34 16.34 14.84 -15.02
C GLN A 34 16.22 15.92 -13.94
N LEU A 35 15.02 16.08 -13.36
CA LEU A 35 14.76 17.07 -12.32
C LEU A 35 15.52 16.75 -11.01
N VAL A 36 15.62 15.48 -10.65
CA VAL A 36 16.40 15.02 -9.49
C VAL A 36 17.90 15.23 -9.71
N ASN A 37 18.40 15.01 -10.94
CA ASN A 37 19.79 15.29 -11.28
C ASN A 37 20.12 16.79 -11.15
N ASP A 38 19.24 17.66 -11.63
CA ASP A 38 19.38 19.11 -11.47
C ASP A 38 19.33 19.53 -9.99
N LEU A 39 18.45 18.90 -9.21
CA LEU A 39 18.34 19.15 -7.76
C LEU A 39 19.61 18.73 -7.03
N ALA A 40 20.18 17.56 -7.36
CA ALA A 40 21.42 17.09 -6.77
C ALA A 40 22.57 18.07 -7.07
N TYR A 41 22.67 18.55 -8.32
CA TYR A 41 23.63 19.58 -8.69
C TYR A 41 23.40 20.90 -7.93
N ALA A 42 22.15 21.36 -7.84
CA ALA A 42 21.82 22.59 -7.14
C ALA A 42 22.13 22.48 -5.63
N LYS A 43 21.90 21.32 -5.00
CA LYS A 43 22.23 21.10 -3.58
C LYS A 43 23.74 21.10 -3.32
N THR A 44 24.55 20.56 -4.23
CA THR A 44 26.01 20.52 -4.03
C THR A 44 26.68 21.86 -4.26
N PHE A 45 26.26 22.61 -5.28
CA PHE A 45 26.92 23.89 -5.65
C PHE A 45 26.21 25.13 -5.11
N TYR A 46 24.89 25.09 -4.85
CA TYR A 46 24.06 26.23 -4.44
C TYR A 46 23.06 25.87 -3.32
N PRO A 47 23.51 25.35 -2.16
CA PRO A 47 22.63 24.81 -1.12
C PRO A 47 21.62 25.82 -0.53
N ALA A 48 22.01 27.09 -0.43
CA ALA A 48 21.16 28.17 0.09
C ALA A 48 20.42 28.96 -1.01
N GLY A 49 20.50 28.51 -2.27
CA GLY A 49 19.92 29.21 -3.42
C GLY A 49 18.40 29.06 -3.50
N LYS A 50 17.71 30.11 -3.95
CA LYS A 50 16.26 30.06 -4.24
C LYS A 50 15.93 29.02 -5.31
N VAL A 51 16.85 28.79 -6.25
CA VAL A 51 16.70 27.79 -7.30
C VAL A 51 16.59 26.37 -6.72
N THR A 52 17.37 26.06 -5.69
CA THR A 52 17.37 24.75 -5.04
C THR A 52 16.03 24.48 -4.37
N HIS A 53 15.46 25.47 -3.69
CA HIS A 53 14.12 25.37 -3.11
C HIS A 53 13.03 25.20 -4.19
N TYR A 54 13.12 25.96 -5.28
CA TYR A 54 12.19 25.86 -6.40
C TYR A 54 12.18 24.45 -7.03
N ILE A 55 13.35 23.93 -7.40
CA ILE A 55 13.48 22.60 -8.00
C ILE A 55 13.04 21.52 -7.01
N ASN A 56 13.35 21.66 -5.72
CA ASN A 56 12.92 20.71 -4.69
C ASN A 56 11.39 20.62 -4.60
N ALA A 57 10.71 21.77 -4.57
CA ALA A 57 9.25 21.81 -4.55
C ALA A 57 8.64 21.19 -5.81
N GLN A 58 9.27 21.41 -6.97
CA GLN A 58 8.84 20.82 -8.23
C GLN A 58 9.06 19.29 -8.24
N ALA A 59 10.20 18.82 -7.74
CA ALA A 59 10.51 17.38 -7.63
C ALA A 59 9.50 16.65 -6.76
N SER A 60 9.14 17.23 -5.61
CA SER A 60 8.14 16.66 -4.70
C SER A 60 6.77 16.53 -5.36
N LYS A 61 6.35 17.50 -6.17
CA LYS A 61 5.07 17.42 -6.89
C LYS A 61 5.06 16.29 -7.91
N VAL A 62 6.08 16.20 -8.76
CA VAL A 62 6.19 15.15 -9.77
C VAL A 62 6.26 13.77 -9.12
N PHE A 63 6.99 13.62 -8.02
CA PHE A 63 7.06 12.37 -7.27
C PHE A 63 5.68 11.89 -6.80
N LEU A 64 4.88 12.80 -6.23
CA LEU A 64 3.52 12.48 -5.80
C LEU A 64 2.61 12.11 -6.97
N ASP A 65 2.77 12.78 -8.11
CA ASP A 65 1.96 12.53 -9.30
C ASP A 65 2.27 11.17 -9.94
N ILE A 66 3.55 10.81 -10.06
CA ILE A 66 3.98 9.47 -10.50
C ILE A 66 3.40 8.40 -9.57
N TYR A 67 3.46 8.60 -8.25
CA TYR A 67 2.95 7.62 -7.29
C TYR A 67 1.41 7.49 -7.33
N ARG A 68 0.71 8.59 -7.68
CA ARG A 68 -0.76 8.59 -7.83
C ARG A 68 -1.20 7.94 -9.15
N ASN A 69 -0.49 8.19 -10.25
CA ASN A 69 -0.82 7.66 -11.59
C ASN A 69 -0.31 6.23 -11.82
N LYS A 70 0.64 5.73 -11.01
CA LYS A 70 1.02 4.29 -10.99
C LYS A 70 -0.11 3.34 -10.57
N LYS A 71 -1.34 3.84 -10.37
CA LYS A 71 -2.56 3.08 -10.10
C LYS A 71 -3.13 2.32 -11.30
N GLU A 72 -2.43 2.22 -12.42
CA GLU A 72 -2.73 1.19 -13.42
C GLU A 72 -2.73 -0.23 -12.76
N GLU A 73 -1.92 -0.42 -11.71
CA GLU A 73 -1.94 -1.61 -10.85
C GLU A 73 -3.16 -1.71 -9.91
N SER A 74 -3.92 -0.63 -9.71
CA SER A 74 -5.17 -0.67 -8.94
C SER A 74 -6.21 -1.54 -9.67
N ASN A 75 -6.14 -1.61 -11.01
CA ASN A 75 -6.95 -2.54 -11.76
C ASN A 75 -6.44 -3.98 -11.60
N ARG A 76 -5.16 -4.20 -11.25
CA ARG A 76 -4.64 -5.55 -10.97
C ARG A 76 -5.19 -6.12 -9.66
N ILE A 77 -5.40 -5.30 -8.62
CA ILE A 77 -6.05 -5.77 -7.38
C ILE A 77 -7.52 -6.11 -7.62
N VAL A 78 -8.24 -5.27 -8.37
CA VAL A 78 -9.64 -5.51 -8.75
C VAL A 78 -9.73 -6.73 -9.69
N HIS A 79 -8.83 -6.84 -10.67
CA HIS A 79 -8.74 -7.98 -11.57
C HIS A 79 -8.38 -9.25 -10.83
N PHE A 80 -7.45 -9.19 -9.88
CA PHE A 80 -7.09 -10.32 -9.02
C PHE A 80 -8.30 -10.84 -8.26
N TRP A 81 -9.06 -9.95 -7.61
CA TRP A 81 -10.28 -10.33 -6.89
C TRP A 81 -11.40 -10.84 -7.81
N LYS A 82 -11.55 -10.25 -9.01
CA LYS A 82 -12.65 -10.57 -9.93
C LYS A 82 -12.38 -11.77 -10.82
N TYR A 83 -11.12 -12.03 -11.16
CA TYR A 83 -10.72 -13.08 -12.10
C TYR A 83 -9.84 -14.12 -11.42
N ASP A 84 -8.66 -13.75 -10.91
CA ASP A 84 -7.66 -14.72 -10.45
C ASP A 84 -8.13 -15.52 -9.22
N LEU A 85 -8.80 -14.86 -8.28
CA LEU A 85 -9.32 -15.46 -7.05
C LEU A 85 -10.45 -16.47 -7.32
N PRO A 86 -11.54 -16.13 -8.04
CA PRO A 86 -12.60 -17.10 -8.36
C PRO A 86 -12.12 -18.23 -9.30
N LEU A 87 -11.19 -17.97 -10.24
CA LEU A 87 -10.58 -19.02 -11.05
C LEU A 87 -9.80 -20.03 -10.20
N THR A 88 -9.04 -19.54 -9.22
CA THR A 88 -8.25 -20.39 -8.31
C THR A 88 -9.15 -21.23 -7.39
N ILE A 89 -10.20 -20.61 -6.82
CA ILE A 89 -11.21 -21.30 -6.00
C ILE A 89 -11.90 -22.39 -6.82
N ARG A 90 -12.32 -22.08 -8.06
CA ARG A 90 -13.00 -23.07 -8.92
C ARG A 90 -12.11 -24.26 -9.21
N LYS A 91 -10.80 -24.07 -9.37
CA LYS A 91 -9.86 -25.17 -9.62
C LYS A 91 -9.60 -26.03 -8.36
N HIS A 92 -9.64 -25.45 -7.16
CA HIS A 92 -9.27 -26.13 -5.90
C HIS A 92 -10.44 -26.33 -4.92
N HIS A 93 -11.69 -26.18 -5.39
CA HIS A 93 -12.90 -26.30 -4.57
C HIS A 93 -12.98 -27.61 -3.77
N ARG A 94 -12.40 -28.71 -4.28
CA ARG A 94 -12.35 -30.00 -3.58
C ARG A 94 -11.51 -29.96 -2.30
N VAL A 95 -10.38 -29.26 -2.33
CA VAL A 95 -9.51 -29.09 -1.15
C VAL A 95 -10.17 -28.17 -0.13
N ALA A 96 -10.81 -27.09 -0.61
CA ALA A 96 -11.57 -26.18 0.26
C ALA A 96 -12.74 -26.89 0.96
N LEU A 97 -13.51 -27.72 0.23
CA LEU A 97 -14.60 -28.52 0.80
C LEU A 97 -14.10 -29.59 1.78
N PHE A 98 -12.94 -30.19 1.52
CA PHE A 98 -12.33 -31.16 2.43
C PHE A 98 -11.92 -30.51 3.76
N SER A 99 -11.21 -29.39 3.71
CA SER A 99 -10.86 -28.63 4.91
C SER A 99 -12.09 -28.13 5.66
N PHE A 100 -13.12 -27.66 4.95
CA PHE A 100 -14.39 -27.23 5.56
C PHE A 100 -15.13 -28.40 6.24
N THR A 101 -15.17 -29.57 5.61
CA THR A 101 -15.78 -30.78 6.18
C THR A 101 -15.05 -31.22 7.46
N ILE A 102 -13.72 -31.22 7.45
CA ILE A 102 -12.93 -31.54 8.66
C ILE A 102 -13.22 -30.53 9.79
N PHE A 103 -13.26 -29.23 9.46
CA PHE A 103 -13.61 -28.19 10.43
C PHE A 103 -15.01 -28.40 11.01
N LEU A 104 -16.01 -28.69 10.17
CA LEU A 104 -17.38 -28.94 10.62
C LEU A 104 -17.53 -30.21 11.44
N ILE A 105 -16.73 -31.24 11.18
CA ILE A 105 -16.71 -32.48 11.97
C ILE A 105 -16.05 -32.24 13.33
N PHE A 106 -15.07 -31.34 13.40
CA PHE A 106 -14.38 -30.99 14.65
C PHE A 106 -15.12 -29.94 15.50
N SER A 107 -15.84 -29.02 14.87
CA SER A 107 -16.56 -27.93 15.53
C SER A 107 -17.93 -28.23 16.18
N PRO A 108 -18.58 -29.42 16.11
CA PRO A 108 -19.94 -29.57 16.61
C PRO A 108 -20.03 -29.80 18.13
N SER A 109 -18.92 -29.84 18.87
CA SER A 109 -18.93 -30.14 20.31
C SER A 109 -18.92 -28.92 21.26
N ASP A 110 -18.96 -27.68 20.77
CA ASP A 110 -18.88 -26.48 21.61
C ASP A 110 -20.07 -25.50 21.45
N PHE A 111 -21.26 -26.05 21.17
CA PHE A 111 -22.52 -25.30 21.28
C PHE A 111 -23.41 -25.92 22.36
N SER A 112 -22.90 -25.99 23.60
CA SER A 112 -23.74 -26.20 24.77
C SER A 112 -24.16 -24.82 25.30
N PRO A 113 -25.44 -24.40 25.21
CA PRO A 113 -25.85 -23.13 25.79
C PRO A 113 -25.79 -23.23 27.32
N PRO A 114 -25.07 -22.34 28.03
CA PRO A 114 -25.16 -22.32 29.48
C PRO A 114 -26.41 -21.53 29.85
N CYS A 115 -27.56 -22.21 30.03
CA CYS A 115 -28.71 -21.59 30.72
C CYS A 115 -29.72 -22.62 31.25
N ARG A 116 -29.58 -22.99 32.53
CA ARG A 116 -30.69 -22.85 33.50
C ARG A 116 -30.18 -22.92 34.94
N MET A 117 -30.16 -21.76 35.60
CA MET A 117 -30.15 -21.64 37.06
C MET A 117 -31.19 -22.58 37.68
N ARG A 118 -30.77 -23.49 38.56
CA ARG A 118 -31.64 -24.12 39.57
C ARG A 118 -31.10 -23.75 40.95
N LYS A 119 -31.82 -22.84 41.59
CA LYS A 119 -31.68 -22.47 43.00
C LYS A 119 -32.38 -23.53 43.85
N SER A 120 -31.66 -24.23 44.72
CA SER A 120 -32.18 -24.91 45.92
C SER A 120 -30.97 -25.43 46.70
N SER A 121 -30.50 -24.67 47.70
CA SER A 121 -30.67 -24.99 49.12
C SER A 121 -29.79 -26.15 49.60
N GLY A 122 -28.73 -25.79 50.34
CA GLY A 122 -28.10 -26.57 51.42
C GLY A 122 -27.59 -27.96 51.07
N VAL A 123 -26.30 -28.19 51.30
CA VAL A 123 -25.76 -29.29 52.14
C VAL A 123 -24.25 -29.36 51.93
N SER A 124 -23.57 -29.16 53.05
CA SER A 124 -22.28 -29.72 53.48
C SER A 124 -21.14 -29.82 52.47
N TRP A 125 -20.16 -28.93 52.69
CA TRP A 125 -18.75 -29.19 52.40
C TRP A 125 -18.35 -30.53 53.02
N GLY A 126 -17.75 -31.40 52.22
CA GLY A 126 -17.36 -32.74 52.66
C GLY A 126 -16.51 -33.46 51.63
N MET A 127 -15.20 -33.22 51.75
CA MET A 127 -14.15 -34.24 51.62
C MET A 127 -13.84 -34.89 50.27
N ALA A 128 -12.54 -34.81 49.99
CA ALA A 128 -11.68 -35.90 49.52
C ALA A 128 -11.34 -35.95 48.03
N MET A 129 -10.05 -36.23 47.82
CA MET A 129 -9.36 -36.62 46.59
C MET A 129 -9.09 -35.46 45.63
N TRP A 130 -7.88 -34.91 45.52
CA TRP A 130 -6.60 -35.62 45.33
C TRP A 130 -5.41 -34.80 45.84
N ILE A 131 -4.46 -35.55 46.44
CA ILE A 131 -3.03 -35.25 46.49
C ILE A 131 -2.46 -35.33 45.07
#